data_AF-A0A2D4WTT4-F1
#
_entry.id   AF-A0A2D4WTT4-F1
#
_cell.length_a   1.000
_cell.length_b   1.000
_cell.length_c   1.000
_cell.angle_alpha   90.00
_cell.angle_beta   90.00
_cell.angle_gamma   90.00
#
_symmetry.space_group_name_H-M   'P 1'
#
loop_
_entity.id
_entity.type
_entity.pdbx_description
1 polymer ?
#
loop_
_entity_poly.entity_id
_entity_poly.type
_entity_poly.pdbx_seq_one_letter_code
_entity_poly.pdbx_strand_id
1 'polypeptide(L)'
;MSQLNDIIQDLQWKLGERRRELTIGVSGLLVALLVTLLVWWTFFVRWQPPPSIFDSPVQDVLGYLAMDDFSQLPMEERIRFLLEFSDRFRGMEQSDSATMAAFLAGITGPVRETATQNIRVLAKDIMVDGAAEYVNIPFAERGAYLDEWVLKWTALGERAVTGEEPSGTDEERLEDMRANAERDTTREMDDSRIPDLTTVGAVRFMDFWSSEVETSASPREQGQIVVFMRDLRKHFTGN
;
A
#
# COMPACT_ATOMS: atom_id res chain seq x y z
N MET A 1 7.89 -80.29 -6.61
CA MET A 1 8.23 -79.03 -5.92
C MET A 1 8.46 -77.86 -6.88
N SER A 2 8.97 -78.05 -8.11
CA SER A 2 9.28 -76.91 -9.02
C SER A 2 8.04 -76.12 -9.49
N GLN A 3 6.96 -76.79 -9.93
CA GLN A 3 5.75 -76.08 -10.40
C GLN A 3 5.06 -75.21 -9.33
N LEU A 4 5.14 -75.60 -8.06
CA LEU A 4 4.59 -74.83 -6.95
C LEU A 4 5.40 -73.55 -6.70
N ASN A 5 6.72 -73.61 -6.89
CA ASN A 5 7.58 -72.44 -6.79
C ASN A 5 7.35 -71.45 -7.93
N ASP A 6 7.13 -71.94 -9.16
CA ASP A 6 6.85 -71.09 -10.33
C ASP A 6 5.51 -70.35 -10.17
N ILE A 7 4.47 -71.01 -9.65
CA ILE A 7 3.17 -70.38 -9.37
C ILE A 7 3.29 -69.31 -8.28
N ILE A 8 4.09 -69.56 -7.23
CA ILE A 8 4.32 -68.58 -6.16
C ILE A 8 5.10 -67.38 -6.70
N GLN A 9 6.10 -67.57 -7.55
CA GLN A 9 6.86 -66.48 -8.17
C GLN A 9 6.00 -65.64 -9.12
N ASP A 10 5.17 -66.25 -9.97
CA ASP A 10 4.27 -65.51 -10.88
C ASP A 10 3.22 -64.69 -10.11
N LEU A 11 2.67 -65.24 -9.02
CA LEU A 11 1.75 -64.52 -8.14
C LEU A 11 2.44 -63.35 -7.42
N GLN A 12 3.66 -63.55 -6.92
CA GLN A 12 4.44 -62.48 -6.27
C GLN A 12 4.79 -61.37 -7.25
N TRP A 13 5.15 -61.71 -8.49
CA TRP A 13 5.43 -60.74 -9.55
C TRP A 13 4.19 -59.89 -9.87
N LYS A 14 3.04 -60.54 -10.15
CA LYS A 14 1.77 -59.85 -10.46
C LYS A 14 1.26 -58.99 -9.29
N LEU A 15 1.45 -59.46 -8.04
CA LEU A 15 1.11 -58.69 -6.84
C LEU A 15 2.02 -57.47 -6.65
N GLY A 16 3.33 -57.60 -6.95
CA GLY A 16 4.29 -56.50 -6.89
C GLY A 16 3.99 -55.43 -7.93
N GLU A 17 3.66 -55.83 -9.15
CA GLU A 17 3.34 -54.92 -10.26
C GLU A 17 2.04 -54.15 -10.00
N ARG A 18 0.97 -54.83 -9.56
CA ARG A 18 -0.27 -54.16 -9.15
C ARG A 18 -0.11 -53.28 -7.91
N ARG A 19 0.72 -53.67 -6.94
CA ARG A 19 1.05 -52.81 -5.80
C ARG A 19 1.77 -51.55 -6.24
N ARG A 20 2.69 -51.65 -7.21
CA ARG A 20 3.43 -50.52 -7.77
C ARG A 20 2.54 -49.57 -8.56
N GLU A 21 1.63 -50.11 -9.36
CA GLU A 21 0.62 -49.30 -10.08
C GLU A 21 -0.33 -48.59 -9.11
N LEU A 22 -0.81 -49.29 -8.08
CA LEU A 22 -1.65 -48.71 -7.03
C LEU A 22 -0.90 -47.65 -6.21
N THR A 23 0.36 -47.88 -5.85
CA THR A 23 1.14 -46.89 -5.09
C THR A 23 1.42 -45.65 -5.92
N ILE A 24 1.72 -45.78 -7.22
CA ILE A 24 1.88 -44.63 -8.13
C ILE A 24 0.56 -43.86 -8.30
N GLY A 25 -0.56 -44.56 -8.49
CA GLY A 25 -1.87 -43.93 -8.60
C GLY A 25 -2.29 -43.18 -7.32
N VAL A 26 -2.12 -43.82 -6.16
CA VAL A 26 -2.45 -43.21 -4.85
C VAL A 26 -1.52 -42.05 -4.53
N SER A 27 -0.23 -42.17 -4.81
CA SER A 27 0.72 -41.06 -4.58
C SER A 27 0.45 -39.88 -5.52
N GLY A 28 0.10 -40.13 -6.79
CA GLY A 28 -0.35 -39.09 -7.71
C GLY A 28 -1.60 -38.34 -7.19
N LEU A 29 -2.59 -39.07 -6.69
CA LEU A 29 -3.79 -38.48 -6.09
C LEU A 29 -3.49 -37.67 -4.82
N LEU A 30 -2.60 -38.17 -3.95
CA LEU A 30 -2.20 -37.45 -2.74
C LEU A 30 -1.44 -36.16 -3.05
N VAL A 31 -0.58 -36.17 -4.07
CA VAL A 31 0.11 -34.96 -4.53
C VAL A 31 -0.89 -33.96 -5.11
N ALA A 32 -1.83 -34.41 -5.94
CA ALA A 32 -2.88 -33.55 -6.48
C ALA A 32 -3.75 -32.94 -5.38
N LEU A 33 -4.13 -33.73 -4.36
CA LEU A 33 -4.85 -33.26 -3.18
C LEU A 33 -4.04 -32.21 -2.41
N LEU A 34 -2.75 -32.44 -2.18
CA LEU A 34 -1.87 -31.49 -1.51
C LEU A 34 -1.76 -30.18 -2.28
N VAL A 35 -1.59 -30.23 -3.61
CA VAL A 35 -1.52 -29.02 -4.44
C VAL A 35 -2.85 -28.27 -4.40
N THR A 36 -3.99 -28.96 -4.52
CA THR A 36 -5.30 -28.30 -4.45
C THR A 36 -5.57 -27.69 -3.08
N LEU A 37 -5.22 -28.37 -1.99
CA LEU A 37 -5.32 -27.82 -0.64
C LEU A 37 -4.40 -26.61 -0.44
N LEU A 38 -3.18 -26.66 -0.98
CA LEU A 38 -2.22 -25.56 -0.90
C LEU A 38 -2.73 -24.32 -1.67
N VAL A 39 -3.23 -24.52 -2.89
CA VAL A 39 -3.83 -23.45 -3.71
C VAL A 39 -5.06 -22.88 -3.00
N TRP A 40 -5.94 -23.74 -2.48
CA TRP A 40 -7.12 -23.29 -1.73
C TRP A 40 -6.74 -22.47 -0.49
N TRP A 41 -5.79 -22.96 0.29
CA TRP A 41 -5.31 -22.27 1.48
C TRP A 41 -4.71 -20.90 1.14
N THR A 42 -3.84 -20.83 0.13
CA THR A 42 -3.18 -19.57 -0.24
C THR A 42 -4.18 -18.53 -0.77
N PHE A 43 -5.10 -18.92 -1.66
CA PHE A 43 -5.96 -17.96 -2.37
C PHE A 43 -7.30 -17.67 -1.69
N PHE A 44 -7.79 -18.54 -0.81
CA PHE A 44 -9.11 -18.39 -0.21
C PHE A 44 -9.08 -18.27 1.32
N VAL A 45 -7.99 -18.68 1.98
CA VAL A 45 -7.87 -18.59 3.44
C VAL A 45 -6.84 -17.54 3.85
N ARG A 46 -5.69 -17.49 3.16
CA ARG A 46 -4.59 -16.59 3.50
C ARG A 46 -4.74 -15.20 2.89
N TRP A 47 -5.11 -15.10 1.62
CA TRP A 47 -5.20 -13.82 0.91
C TRP A 47 -6.66 -13.42 0.73
N GLN A 48 -7.04 -12.24 1.21
CA GLN A 48 -8.31 -11.63 0.88
C GLN A 48 -8.10 -10.59 -0.23
N PRO A 49 -8.75 -10.75 -1.40
CA PRO A 49 -8.72 -9.71 -2.41
C PRO A 49 -9.38 -8.44 -1.86
N PRO A 50 -8.94 -7.25 -2.28
CA PRO A 50 -9.54 -6.00 -1.85
C PRO A 50 -11.05 -6.02 -2.15
N PRO A 51 -11.91 -5.69 -1.17
CA PRO A 51 -13.35 -5.64 -1.40
C PRO A 51 -13.68 -4.59 -2.46
N SER A 52 -14.75 -4.81 -3.23
CA SER A 52 -15.26 -3.77 -4.13
C SER A 52 -15.67 -2.56 -3.29
N ILE A 53 -15.06 -1.41 -3.59
CA ILE A 53 -15.32 -0.18 -2.84
C ILE A 53 -16.78 0.27 -3.02
N PHE A 54 -17.47 -0.05 -4.10
CA PHE A 54 -18.84 0.41 -4.32
C PHE A 54 -19.89 -0.64 -3.97
N ASP A 55 -19.55 -1.92 -4.12
CA ASP A 55 -20.51 -3.02 -3.96
C ASP A 55 -20.47 -3.67 -2.58
N SER A 56 -19.33 -3.60 -1.87
CA SER A 56 -19.20 -4.20 -0.55
C SER A 56 -19.76 -3.29 0.55
N PRO A 57 -20.16 -3.85 1.70
CA PRO A 57 -20.45 -3.06 2.90
C PRO A 57 -19.26 -2.19 3.34
N VAL A 58 -19.54 -0.98 3.84
CA VAL A 58 -18.52 0.00 4.30
C VAL A 58 -17.57 -0.60 5.34
N GLN A 59 -18.10 -1.42 6.24
CA GLN A 59 -17.31 -2.07 7.28
C GLN A 59 -16.26 -3.03 6.72
N ASP A 60 -16.53 -3.67 5.59
CA ASP A 60 -15.59 -4.59 4.96
C ASP A 60 -14.45 -3.80 4.30
N VAL A 61 -14.77 -2.64 3.72
CA VAL A 61 -13.79 -1.73 3.13
C VAL A 61 -12.86 -1.11 4.19
N LEU A 62 -13.41 -0.58 5.28
CA LEU A 62 -12.63 -0.03 6.39
C LEU A 62 -11.90 -1.13 7.18
N GLY A 63 -12.49 -2.32 7.30
CA GLY A 63 -11.86 -3.49 7.89
C GLY A 63 -10.64 -3.94 7.09
N TYR A 64 -10.72 -3.89 5.76
CA TYR A 64 -9.60 -4.26 4.87
C TYR A 64 -8.38 -3.36 5.07
N LEU A 65 -8.57 -2.05 5.31
CA LEU A 65 -7.45 -1.14 5.65
C LEU A 65 -6.67 -1.58 6.89
N ALA A 66 -7.33 -2.26 7.82
CA ALA A 66 -6.72 -2.78 9.05
C ALA A 66 -6.18 -4.21 8.90
N MET A 67 -6.19 -4.81 7.71
CA MET A 67 -5.64 -6.14 7.46
C MET A 67 -4.19 -6.07 6.99
N ASP A 68 -3.40 -7.10 7.30
CA ASP A 68 -2.04 -7.27 6.78
C ASP A 68 -2.02 -7.37 5.24
N ASP A 69 -3.10 -7.87 4.64
CA ASP A 69 -3.23 -8.03 3.19
C ASP A 69 -3.22 -6.69 2.45
N PHE A 70 -3.79 -5.63 3.04
CA PHE A 70 -3.69 -4.28 2.46
C PHE A 70 -2.22 -3.85 2.33
N SER A 71 -1.41 -4.08 3.37
CA SER A 71 0.02 -3.70 3.36
C SER A 71 0.85 -4.47 2.33
N GLN A 72 0.39 -5.66 1.91
CA GLN A 72 1.04 -6.52 0.92
C GLN A 72 0.68 -6.16 -0.53
N LEU A 73 -0.34 -5.33 -0.74
CA LEU A 73 -0.70 -4.86 -2.08
C LEU A 73 0.43 -3.97 -2.67
N PRO A 74 0.63 -4.00 -4.01
CA PRO A 74 1.48 -3.02 -4.67
C PRO A 74 1.08 -1.59 -4.29
N MET A 75 2.05 -0.68 -4.26
CA MET A 75 1.84 0.70 -3.80
C MET A 75 0.72 1.40 -4.58
N GLU A 76 0.69 1.23 -5.89
CA GLU A 76 -0.32 1.81 -6.78
C GLU A 76 -1.72 1.29 -6.46
N GLU A 77 -1.84 0.01 -6.09
CA GLU A 77 -3.12 -0.60 -5.73
C GLU A 77 -3.63 -0.10 -4.38
N ARG A 78 -2.73 0.10 -3.41
CA ARG A 78 -3.05 0.72 -2.12
C ARG A 78 -3.56 2.15 -2.30
N ILE A 79 -2.89 2.93 -3.15
CA ILE A 79 -3.28 4.30 -3.48
C ILE A 79 -4.66 4.31 -4.16
N ARG A 80 -4.86 3.47 -5.19
CA ARG A 80 -6.15 3.34 -5.88
C ARG A 80 -7.27 3.01 -4.91
N PHE A 81 -7.06 2.04 -4.02
CA PHE A 81 -8.04 1.64 -3.00
C PHE A 81 -8.43 2.82 -2.08
N LEU A 82 -7.46 3.61 -1.62
CA LEU A 82 -7.72 4.78 -0.77
C LEU A 82 -8.47 5.90 -1.51
N LEU A 83 -8.14 6.15 -2.78
CA LEU A 83 -8.86 7.13 -3.60
C LEU A 83 -10.31 6.73 -3.82
N GLU A 84 -10.55 5.49 -4.25
CA GLU A 84 -11.90 4.96 -4.44
C GLU A 84 -12.68 5.02 -3.11
N PHE A 85 -12.04 4.69 -1.99
CA PHE A 85 -12.65 4.76 -0.67
C PHE A 85 -13.08 6.20 -0.33
N SER A 86 -12.21 7.19 -0.59
CA SER A 86 -12.53 8.60 -0.40
C SER A 86 -13.70 9.05 -1.28
N ASP A 87 -13.71 8.65 -2.54
CA ASP A 87 -14.79 8.98 -3.48
C ASP A 87 -16.14 8.40 -3.04
N ARG A 88 -16.14 7.16 -2.56
CA ARG A 88 -17.34 6.53 -1.97
C ARG A 88 -17.81 7.27 -0.72
N PHE A 89 -16.88 7.66 0.15
CA PHE A 89 -17.22 8.36 1.39
C PHE A 89 -17.84 9.73 1.12
N ARG A 90 -17.32 10.45 0.12
CA ARG A 90 -17.85 11.76 -0.32
C ARG A 90 -19.22 11.65 -0.97
N GLY A 91 -19.47 10.58 -1.73
CA GLY A 91 -20.75 10.34 -2.43
C GLY A 91 -21.90 9.84 -1.54
N MET A 92 -21.69 9.65 -0.23
CA MET A 92 -22.67 9.06 0.68
C MET A 92 -23.68 10.10 1.20
N GLU A 93 -24.99 9.81 1.13
CA GLU A 93 -26.04 10.73 1.61
C GLU A 93 -26.08 10.84 3.15
N GLN A 94 -26.61 11.96 3.68
CA GLN A 94 -26.70 12.22 5.12
C GLN A 94 -27.46 11.14 5.93
N SER A 95 -28.36 10.37 5.32
CA SER A 95 -29.06 9.27 6.00
C SER A 95 -28.17 8.07 6.32
N ASP A 96 -27.13 7.82 5.51
CA ASP A 96 -26.14 6.75 5.73
C ASP A 96 -25.06 7.15 6.74
N SER A 97 -24.96 8.47 7.03
CA SER A 97 -23.98 9.02 7.97
C SER A 97 -24.18 8.55 9.41
N ALA A 98 -25.41 8.21 9.83
CA ALA A 98 -25.68 7.69 11.18
C ALA A 98 -25.13 6.27 11.37
N THR A 99 -25.33 5.40 10.37
CA THR A 99 -24.79 4.03 10.35
C THR A 99 -23.26 4.05 10.29
N MET A 100 -22.69 4.96 9.48
CA MET A 100 -21.26 5.21 9.40
C MET A 100 -20.69 5.70 10.73
N ALA A 101 -21.30 6.71 11.36
CA ALA A 101 -20.84 7.23 12.64
C ALA A 101 -20.90 6.19 13.75
N ALA A 102 -21.96 5.36 13.78
CA ALA A 102 -22.07 4.23 14.70
C ALA A 102 -20.97 3.17 14.46
N PHE A 103 -20.64 2.90 13.20
CA PHE A 103 -19.55 2.00 12.83
C PHE A 103 -18.17 2.57 13.20
N LEU A 104 -17.88 3.83 12.87
CA LEU A 104 -16.64 4.51 13.24
C LEU A 104 -16.48 4.61 14.77
N ALA A 105 -17.57 4.80 15.49
CA ALA A 105 -17.59 4.70 16.95
C ALA A 105 -17.33 3.28 17.47
N GLY A 106 -17.55 2.26 16.62
CA GLY A 106 -17.22 0.86 16.87
C GLY A 106 -15.79 0.48 16.48
N ILE A 107 -15.17 1.17 15.51
CA ILE A 107 -13.73 1.05 15.21
C ILE A 107 -12.95 1.74 16.33
N THR A 108 -12.70 1.00 17.40
CA THR A 108 -11.95 1.48 18.55
C THR A 108 -10.75 0.58 18.84
N GLY A 109 -9.71 1.18 19.42
CA GLY A 109 -8.53 0.46 19.88
C GLY A 109 -7.69 -0.13 18.73
N PRO A 110 -7.43 -1.46 18.69
CA PRO A 110 -6.42 -2.07 17.81
C PRO A 110 -6.67 -1.93 16.30
N VAL A 111 -7.94 -1.94 15.87
CA VAL A 111 -8.29 -1.86 14.44
C VAL A 111 -7.93 -0.49 13.88
N ARG A 112 -8.25 0.57 14.62
CA ARG A 112 -7.87 1.95 14.27
C ARG A 112 -6.36 2.12 14.20
N GLU A 113 -5.64 1.58 15.19
CA GLU A 113 -4.18 1.66 15.23
C GLU A 113 -3.57 0.93 14.03
N THR A 114 -4.07 -0.26 13.70
CA THR A 114 -3.56 -1.05 12.57
C THR A 114 -3.83 -0.34 11.23
N ALA A 115 -5.02 0.20 11.03
CA ALA A 115 -5.33 0.99 9.83
C ALA A 115 -4.41 2.23 9.73
N THR A 116 -4.20 2.93 10.84
CA THR A 116 -3.29 4.08 10.90
C THR A 116 -1.86 3.66 10.56
N GLN A 117 -1.41 2.55 11.12
CA GLN A 117 -0.08 2.01 10.86
C GLN A 117 0.09 1.59 9.39
N ASN A 118 -0.92 0.97 8.78
CA ASN A 118 -0.90 0.62 7.37
C ASN A 118 -0.83 1.85 6.45
N ILE A 119 -1.52 2.92 6.81
CA ILE A 119 -1.40 4.21 6.11
C ILE A 119 0.01 4.79 6.28
N ARG A 120 0.61 4.73 7.49
CA ARG A 120 2.00 5.13 7.73
C ARG A 120 3.00 4.32 6.91
N VAL A 121 2.78 3.01 6.76
CA VAL A 121 3.62 2.14 5.93
C VAL A 121 3.53 2.54 4.46
N LEU A 122 2.32 2.79 3.94
CA LEU A 122 2.14 3.28 2.56
C LEU A 122 2.87 4.62 2.34
N ALA A 123 2.69 5.55 3.27
CA ALA A 123 3.38 6.83 3.27
C ALA A 123 4.91 6.68 3.23
N LYS A 124 5.45 5.81 4.08
CA LYS A 124 6.86 5.50 4.12
C LYS A 124 7.33 4.90 2.77
N ASP A 125 6.57 3.97 2.20
CA ASP A 125 6.92 3.36 0.91
C ASP A 125 6.98 4.39 -0.23
N ILE A 126 6.03 5.34 -0.26
CA ILE A 126 6.02 6.46 -1.22
C ILE A 126 7.29 7.31 -1.10
N MET A 127 7.68 7.64 0.14
CA MET A 127 8.87 8.46 0.41
C MET A 127 10.16 7.72 0.08
N VAL A 128 10.23 6.43 0.39
CA VAL A 128 11.39 5.58 0.07
C VAL A 128 11.54 5.43 -1.43
N ASP A 129 10.46 5.18 -2.17
CA ASP A 129 10.46 5.07 -3.62
C ASP A 129 10.96 6.37 -4.25
N GLY A 130 10.38 7.50 -3.85
CA GLY A 130 10.77 8.84 -4.30
C GLY A 130 12.24 9.17 -4.02
N ALA A 131 12.71 8.88 -2.80
CA ALA A 131 14.08 9.13 -2.40
C ALA A 131 15.08 8.17 -3.09
N ALA A 132 14.69 6.91 -3.31
CA ALA A 132 15.51 5.92 -3.99
C ALA A 132 15.75 6.31 -5.46
N GLU A 133 14.72 6.76 -6.17
CA GLU A 133 14.88 7.26 -7.52
C GLU A 133 15.74 8.54 -7.55
N TYR A 134 15.45 9.50 -6.67
CA TYR A 134 16.18 10.77 -6.57
C TYR A 134 17.70 10.61 -6.42
N VAL A 135 18.16 9.68 -5.56
CA VAL A 135 19.60 9.51 -5.33
C VAL A 135 20.31 8.84 -6.51
N ASN A 136 19.57 8.17 -7.38
CA ASN A 136 20.11 7.43 -8.52
C ASN A 136 20.07 8.21 -9.84
N ILE A 137 19.32 9.31 -9.92
CA ILE A 137 19.29 10.16 -11.13
C ILE A 137 20.47 11.15 -11.21
N PRO A 138 20.89 11.55 -12.43
CA PRO A 138 21.94 12.53 -12.65
C PRO A 138 21.65 13.87 -11.98
N PHE A 139 22.69 14.55 -11.49
CA PHE A 139 22.53 15.82 -10.79
C PHE A 139 21.76 16.89 -11.59
N ALA A 140 21.96 16.94 -12.91
CA ALA A 140 21.29 17.90 -13.79
C ALA A 140 19.76 17.68 -13.90
N GLU A 141 19.27 16.48 -13.63
CA GLU A 141 17.86 16.09 -13.76
C GLU A 141 17.09 16.20 -12.43
N ARG A 142 17.81 16.32 -11.32
CA ARG A 142 17.25 16.34 -9.96
C ARG A 142 16.23 17.45 -9.72
N GLY A 143 16.45 18.64 -10.26
CA GLY A 143 15.51 19.75 -10.08
C GLY A 143 14.15 19.45 -10.71
N ALA A 144 14.14 18.98 -11.96
CA ALA A 144 12.92 18.61 -12.66
C ALA A 144 12.20 17.45 -11.98
N TYR A 145 12.96 16.47 -11.48
CA TYR A 145 12.39 15.37 -10.71
C TYR A 145 11.70 15.84 -9.41
N LEU A 146 12.29 16.78 -8.69
CA LEU A 146 11.69 17.35 -7.47
C LEU A 146 10.38 18.09 -7.77
N ASP A 147 10.34 18.84 -8.88
CA ASP A 147 9.13 19.51 -9.35
C ASP A 147 8.02 18.50 -9.71
N GLU A 148 8.35 17.49 -10.51
CA GLU A 148 7.39 16.43 -10.91
C GLU A 148 6.86 15.65 -9.71
N TRP A 149 7.76 15.26 -8.80
CA TRP A 149 7.41 14.48 -7.62
C TRP A 149 6.43 15.26 -6.73
N VAL A 150 6.71 16.54 -6.45
CA VAL A 150 5.80 17.33 -5.59
C VAL A 150 4.46 17.57 -6.27
N LEU A 151 4.44 17.85 -7.58
CA LEU A 151 3.21 18.06 -8.35
C LEU A 151 2.32 16.82 -8.33
N LYS A 152 2.91 15.63 -8.52
CA LYS A 152 2.21 14.35 -8.47
C LYS A 152 1.55 14.11 -7.11
N TRP A 153 2.31 14.24 -6.01
CA TRP A 153 1.79 13.88 -4.70
C TRP A 153 0.86 14.92 -4.10
N THR A 154 1.06 16.20 -4.41
CA THR A 154 0.10 17.26 -4.05
C THR A 154 -1.20 17.13 -4.84
N ALA A 155 -1.12 16.78 -6.13
CA ALA A 155 -2.31 16.50 -6.93
C ALA A 155 -3.12 15.34 -6.37
N LEU A 156 -2.43 14.25 -6.02
CA LEU A 156 -3.05 13.07 -5.42
C LEU A 156 -3.71 13.41 -4.07
N GLY A 157 -3.02 14.17 -3.21
CA GLY A 157 -3.53 14.59 -1.91
C GLY A 157 -4.75 15.52 -2.04
N GLU A 158 -4.69 16.50 -2.94
CA GLU A 158 -5.79 17.40 -3.24
C GLU A 158 -7.02 16.62 -3.70
N ARG A 159 -6.87 15.75 -4.70
CA ARG A 159 -7.96 14.87 -5.17
C ARG A 159 -8.51 13.98 -4.06
N ALA A 160 -7.64 13.41 -3.22
CA ALA A 160 -8.08 12.56 -2.12
C ALA A 160 -8.97 13.32 -1.12
N VAL A 161 -8.74 14.62 -0.92
CA VAL A 161 -9.51 15.46 0.01
C VAL A 161 -10.73 16.06 -0.68
N THR A 162 -10.56 16.75 -1.80
CA THR A 162 -11.59 17.53 -2.49
C THR A 162 -12.45 16.68 -3.42
N GLY A 163 -11.89 15.63 -3.99
CA GLY A 163 -12.49 14.84 -5.07
C GLY A 163 -12.32 15.46 -6.45
N GLU A 164 -11.60 16.57 -6.54
CA GLU A 164 -11.39 17.33 -7.77
C GLU A 164 -9.94 17.19 -8.24
N GLU A 165 -9.74 17.23 -9.55
CA GLU A 165 -8.39 17.35 -10.10
C GLU A 165 -7.84 18.75 -9.80
N PRO A 166 -6.52 18.90 -9.63
CA PRO A 166 -5.92 20.19 -9.32
C PRO A 166 -6.23 21.23 -10.40
N SER A 167 -6.48 22.45 -9.94
CA SER A 167 -6.68 23.59 -10.84
C SER A 167 -5.36 24.25 -11.23
N GLY A 168 -5.36 24.91 -12.40
CA GLY A 168 -4.21 25.64 -12.92
C GLY A 168 -3.22 24.78 -13.71
N THR A 169 -2.19 25.42 -14.25
CA THR A 169 -1.07 24.77 -14.93
C THR A 169 0.00 24.32 -13.93
N ASP A 170 0.80 23.31 -14.29
CA ASP A 170 1.90 22.85 -13.43
C ASP A 170 2.88 23.98 -13.08
N GLU A 171 3.12 24.91 -14.01
CA GLU A 171 4.01 26.05 -13.79
C GLU A 171 3.44 27.06 -12.79
N GLU A 172 2.15 27.39 -12.88
CA GLU A 172 1.45 28.21 -11.88
C GLU A 172 1.47 27.54 -10.50
N ARG A 173 1.23 26.23 -10.45
CA ARG A 173 1.23 25.46 -9.19
C ARG A 173 2.61 25.45 -8.54
N LEU A 174 3.67 25.29 -9.33
CA LEU A 174 5.05 25.36 -8.81
C LEU A 174 5.42 26.76 -8.32
N GLU A 175 4.99 27.81 -9.04
CA GLU A 175 5.20 29.20 -8.61
C GLU A 175 4.50 29.46 -7.27
N ASP A 176 3.25 29.02 -7.12
CA ASP A 176 2.51 29.12 -5.86
C ASP A 176 3.20 28.36 -4.72
N MET A 177 3.67 27.13 -4.97
CA MET A 177 4.41 26.35 -3.97
C MET A 177 5.69 27.07 -3.52
N ARG A 178 6.47 27.64 -4.46
CA ARG A 178 7.69 28.40 -4.15
C ARG A 178 7.38 29.65 -3.33
N ALA A 179 6.39 30.44 -3.76
CA ALA A 179 5.97 31.65 -3.05
C ALA A 179 5.46 31.35 -1.63
N ASN A 180 4.80 30.21 -1.43
CA ASN A 180 4.35 29.76 -0.11
C ASN A 180 5.50 29.23 0.76
N ALA A 181 6.40 28.43 0.19
CA ALA A 181 7.56 27.90 0.90
C ALA A 181 8.43 29.03 1.48
N GLU A 182 8.64 30.11 0.72
CA GLU A 182 9.37 31.29 1.19
C GLU A 182 8.66 31.97 2.36
N ARG A 183 7.34 32.19 2.26
CA ARG A 183 6.53 32.78 3.34
C ARG A 183 6.57 31.94 4.62
N ASP A 184 6.57 30.62 4.48
CA ASP A 184 6.51 29.68 5.59
C ASP A 184 7.83 29.56 6.37
N THR A 185 8.98 29.96 5.80
CA THR A 185 10.25 30.05 6.54
C THR A 185 10.20 31.04 7.72
N THR A 186 9.24 31.97 7.70
CA THR A 186 9.10 33.04 8.70
C THR A 186 8.01 32.80 9.73
N ARG A 187 7.24 31.71 9.62
CA ARG A 187 6.13 31.39 10.54
C ARG A 187 6.55 30.35 11.56
N GLU A 188 6.26 30.62 12.83
CA GLU A 188 6.45 29.69 13.94
C GLU A 188 5.60 28.42 13.69
N MET A 189 6.22 27.25 13.89
CA MET A 189 5.53 25.95 13.73
C MET A 189 4.59 25.73 14.91
N ASP A 190 3.32 25.44 14.60
CA ASP A 190 2.40 24.85 15.56
C ASP A 190 2.49 23.33 15.40
N ASP A 191 3.30 22.70 16.23
CA ASP A 191 3.54 21.24 16.23
C ASP A 191 2.26 20.42 16.49
N SER A 192 1.17 21.06 16.94
CA SER A 192 -0.09 20.39 17.24
C SER A 192 -1.06 20.33 16.04
N ARG A 193 -0.75 21.00 14.93
CA ARG A 193 -1.66 21.12 13.78
C ARG A 193 -1.11 20.42 12.55
N ILE A 194 -1.89 19.46 12.02
CA ILE A 194 -1.59 18.81 10.74
C ILE A 194 -1.63 19.88 9.62
N PRO A 195 -0.56 20.04 8.83
CA PRO A 195 -0.54 20.96 7.69
C PRO A 195 -1.59 20.58 6.64
N ASP A 196 -2.10 21.57 5.91
CA ASP A 196 -3.03 21.32 4.83
C ASP A 196 -2.33 20.71 3.60
N LEU A 197 -3.02 19.80 2.91
CA LEU A 197 -2.54 19.06 1.73
C LEU A 197 -2.71 19.84 0.41
N THR A 198 -2.98 21.14 0.50
CA THR A 198 -3.16 22.04 -0.65
C THR A 198 -1.81 22.54 -1.18
N THR A 199 -1.81 23.12 -2.38
CA THR A 199 -0.67 23.82 -3.01
C THR A 199 0.00 24.82 -2.08
N VAL A 200 -0.75 25.39 -1.14
CA VAL A 200 -0.29 26.36 -0.15
C VAL A 200 0.52 25.73 0.99
N GLY A 201 0.22 24.48 1.37
CA GLY A 201 0.87 23.77 2.47
C GLY A 201 1.78 22.62 2.05
N ALA A 202 1.91 22.35 0.75
CA ALA A 202 2.57 21.18 0.18
C ALA A 202 3.94 20.85 0.80
N VAL A 203 4.89 21.79 0.79
CA VAL A 203 6.25 21.56 1.32
C VAL A 203 6.21 21.28 2.84
N ARG A 204 5.37 22.01 3.57
CA ARG A 204 5.17 21.82 5.01
C ARG A 204 4.52 20.46 5.33
N PHE A 205 3.57 20.04 4.51
CA PHE A 205 2.96 18.72 4.61
C PHE A 205 3.99 17.62 4.37
N MET A 206 4.86 17.76 3.36
CA MET A 206 5.91 16.77 3.09
C MET A 206 6.93 16.68 4.23
N ASP A 207 7.31 17.80 4.85
CA ASP A 207 8.17 17.81 6.04
C ASP A 207 7.51 17.09 7.23
N PHE A 208 6.23 17.40 7.49
CA PHE A 208 5.43 16.69 8.49
C PHE A 208 5.37 15.19 8.19
N TRP A 209 5.10 14.84 6.94
CA TRP A 209 4.95 13.45 6.52
C TRP A 209 6.25 12.66 6.65
N SER A 210 7.39 13.27 6.29
CA SER A 210 8.73 12.72 6.52
C SER A 210 8.96 12.38 7.98
N SER A 211 8.62 13.29 8.89
CA SER A 211 8.83 13.09 10.33
C SER A 211 8.03 11.90 10.89
N GLU A 212 6.81 11.69 10.39
CA GLU A 212 5.96 10.57 10.79
C GLU A 212 6.52 9.22 10.31
N VAL A 213 7.02 9.17 9.07
CA VAL A 213 7.48 7.92 8.44
C VAL A 213 8.88 7.50 8.87
N GLU A 214 9.74 8.43 9.30
CA GLU A 214 11.11 8.14 9.73
C GLU A 214 11.16 7.06 10.83
N THR A 215 10.18 7.05 11.74
CA THR A 215 10.07 6.05 12.82
C THR A 215 9.91 4.61 12.33
N SER A 216 9.42 4.45 11.09
CA SER A 216 9.11 3.15 10.47
C SER A 216 10.11 2.73 9.38
N ALA A 217 11.05 3.60 9.02
CA ALA A 217 12.06 3.37 8.00
C ALA A 217 13.35 2.74 8.57
N SER A 218 14.05 1.94 7.78
CA SER A 218 15.38 1.44 8.11
C SER A 218 16.43 2.57 8.10
N PRO A 219 17.60 2.42 8.74
CA PRO A 219 18.62 3.47 8.75
C PRO A 219 19.09 3.94 7.37
N ARG A 220 19.11 3.03 6.38
CA ARG A 220 19.46 3.38 5.00
C ARG A 220 18.36 4.24 4.37
N GLU A 221 17.11 3.82 4.50
CA GLU A 221 15.94 4.53 3.97
C GLU A 221 15.81 5.91 4.63
N GLN A 222 15.98 6.00 5.94
CA GLN A 222 16.03 7.28 6.68
C GLN A 222 17.09 8.22 6.07
N GLY A 223 18.31 7.72 5.82
CA GLY A 223 19.36 8.53 5.21
C GLY A 223 18.99 9.04 3.81
N GLN A 224 18.32 8.22 2.98
CA GLN A 224 17.86 8.62 1.66
C GLN A 224 16.73 9.66 1.74
N ILE A 225 15.74 9.43 2.60
CA ILE A 225 14.61 10.35 2.84
C ILE A 225 15.12 11.71 3.32
N VAL A 226 16.04 11.74 4.30
CA VAL A 226 16.59 13.00 4.83
C VAL A 226 17.31 13.80 3.74
N VAL A 227 18.11 13.14 2.89
CA VAL A 227 18.80 13.82 1.77
C VAL A 227 17.79 14.35 0.75
N PHE A 228 16.81 13.51 0.38
CA PHE A 228 15.77 13.87 -0.57
C PHE A 228 14.95 15.07 -0.10
N MET A 229 14.46 15.03 1.15
CA MET A 229 13.64 16.07 1.73
C MET A 229 14.39 17.38 1.95
N ARG A 230 15.66 17.30 2.39
CA ARG A 230 16.52 18.49 2.47
C ARG A 230 16.66 19.17 1.11
N ASP A 231 16.93 18.39 0.07
CA ASP A 231 17.14 18.93 -1.27
C ASP A 231 15.83 19.43 -1.89
N LEU A 232 14.69 18.77 -1.63
CA LEU A 232 13.35 19.23 -1.98
C LEU A 232 13.08 20.60 -1.35
N ARG A 233 13.29 20.72 -0.04
CA ARG A 233 13.10 21.98 0.67
C ARG A 233 13.94 23.09 0.05
N LYS A 234 15.24 22.84 -0.14
CA LYS A 234 16.18 23.78 -0.74
C LYS A 234 15.76 24.19 -2.16
N HIS A 235 15.24 23.26 -2.95
CA HIS A 235 14.76 23.53 -4.30
C HIS A 235 13.59 24.53 -4.33
N PHE A 236 12.72 24.50 -3.32
CA PHE A 236 11.56 25.38 -3.23
C PHE A 236 11.80 26.68 -2.45
N THR A 237 12.67 26.66 -1.43
CA THR A 237 12.99 27.85 -0.60
C THR A 237 14.21 28.63 -1.08
N GLY A 238 15.03 28.06 -1.98
CA GLY A 238 16.26 28.67 -2.47
C GLY A 238 17.44 28.64 -1.48
N ASN A 239 17.28 28.05 -0.28
CA ASN A 239 18.31 27.96 0.77
C ASN A 239 18.59 26.51 1.20
#